data_AF-A0A947BTV8-F1
#
_entry.id   AF-A0A947BTV8-F1
#
_cell.length_a   1.000
_cell.length_b   1.000
_cell.length_c   1.000
_cell.angle_alpha   90.00
_cell.angle_beta   90.00
_cell.angle_gamma   90.00
#
_symmetry.space_group_name_H-M   'P 1'
#
loop_
_entity.id
_entity.type
_entity.pdbx_description
1 polymer ?
#
loop_
_entity_poly.entity_id
_entity_poly.type
_entity_poly.pdbx_seq_one_letter_code
_entity_poly.pdbx_strand_id
1 'polypeptide(L)' 'GLILTAQHWQLIDLIRDKYLRLGALPPMRTVCKAVGLDKHALKRQFGSCLALWKISGLPNPGDEAKAYMN' A
#
# COMPACT_ATOMS: atom_id res chain seq x y z
N GLY A 1 -18.09 2.80 3.34
CA GLY A 1 -16.94 1.87 3.37
C GLY A 1 -16.34 1.80 1.98
N LEU A 2 -15.02 1.57 1.87
CA LEU A 2 -14.36 1.42 0.58
C LEU A 2 -14.83 0.12 -0.10
N ILE A 3 -15.32 0.20 -1.35
CA ILE A 3 -15.61 -0.99 -2.17
C ILE A 3 -14.34 -1.38 -2.92
N LEU A 4 -13.87 -2.60 -2.73
CA LEU A 4 -12.63 -3.08 -3.35
C LEU A 4 -12.89 -3.53 -4.79
N THR A 5 -12.29 -2.83 -5.75
CA THR A 5 -12.29 -3.20 -7.18
C THR A 5 -11.15 -4.18 -7.47
N ALA A 6 -11.12 -4.76 -8.67
CA ALA A 6 -10.01 -5.62 -9.09
C ALA A 6 -8.65 -4.91 -9.02
N GLN A 7 -8.60 -3.60 -9.35
CA GLN A 7 -7.38 -2.81 -9.23
C GLN A 7 -6.93 -2.65 -7.78
N HIS A 8 -7.88 -2.52 -6.83
CA HIS A 8 -7.54 -2.47 -5.41
C HIS A 8 -6.89 -3.79 -4.95
N TRP A 9 -7.44 -4.94 -5.39
CA TRP A 9 -6.89 -6.25 -5.08
C TRP A 9 -5.49 -6.46 -5.66
N GLN A 10 -5.24 -6.05 -6.91
CA GLN A 10 -3.90 -6.10 -7.51
C GLN A 10 -2.85 -5.37 -6.67
N LEU A 11 -3.19 -4.18 -6.15
CA LEU A 11 -2.27 -3.41 -5.32
C LEU A 11 -2.07 -4.04 -3.94
N ILE A 12 -3.13 -4.55 -3.32
CA ILE A 12 -3.08 -5.25 -2.03
C ILE A 12 -2.18 -6.48 -2.12
N ASP A 13 -2.39 -7.33 -3.13
CA ASP A 13 -1.63 -8.56 -3.31
C ASP A 13 -0.16 -8.27 -3.62
N LEU A 14 0.11 -7.25 -4.44
CA LEU A 14 1.48 -6.80 -4.72
C LEU A 14 2.23 -6.34 -3.45
N ILE A 15 1.57 -5.60 -2.56
CA ILE A 15 2.19 -5.15 -1.30
C ILE A 15 2.47 -6.32 -0.38
N ARG A 16 1.52 -7.25 -0.25
CA ARG A 16 1.70 -8.47 0.57
C ARG A 16 2.88 -9.28 0.08
N ASP A 17 2.91 -9.55 -1.22
CA ASP A 17 3.94 -10.32 -1.87
C ASP A 17 5.34 -9.68 -1.72
N LYS A 18 5.44 -8.35 -1.90
CA LYS A 18 6.70 -7.63 -1.65
C LYS A 18 7.11 -7.67 -0.19
N TYR A 19 6.19 -7.48 0.74
CA TYR A 19 6.49 -7.55 2.17
C TYR A 19 7.01 -8.95 2.55
N LEU A 20 6.33 -10.01 2.09
CA LEU A 20 6.74 -11.39 2.37
C LEU A 20 8.11 -11.73 1.81
N ARG A 21 8.45 -11.24 0.61
CA ARG A 21 9.78 -11.47 0.02
C ARG A 21 10.91 -10.65 0.65
N LEU A 22 10.63 -9.41 1.05
CA LEU A 22 11.64 -8.50 1.60
C LEU A 22 11.80 -8.65 3.12
N GLY A 23 10.79 -9.16 3.81
CA GLY A 23 10.69 -9.10 5.28
C GLY A 23 10.56 -7.68 5.82
N ALA A 24 10.29 -6.69 4.95
CA ALA A 24 10.34 -5.27 5.27
C ALA A 24 9.37 -4.45 4.41
N LEU A 25 9.12 -3.21 4.83
CA LEU A 25 8.24 -2.28 4.13
C LEU A 25 8.83 -1.93 2.74
N PRO A 26 8.14 -2.26 1.63
CA PRO A 26 8.62 -1.91 0.30
C PRO A 26 8.53 -0.40 0.06
N PRO A 27 9.37 0.15 -0.82
CA PRO A 27 9.23 1.53 -1.27
C PRO A 27 7.88 1.73 -1.97
N MET A 28 6.98 2.48 -1.35
CA MET A 28 5.61 2.69 -1.85
C MET A 28 5.57 3.22 -3.27
N ARG A 29 6.51 4.10 -3.64
CA ARG A 29 6.63 4.63 -5.01
C ARG A 29 6.81 3.52 -6.05
N THR A 30 7.58 2.48 -5.72
CA THR A 30 7.81 1.33 -6.60
C THR A 30 6.57 0.45 -6.70
N VAL A 31 5.84 0.28 -5.59
CA VAL A 31 4.56 -0.44 -5.58
C VAL A 31 3.54 0.25 -6.48
N CYS A 32 3.33 1.56 -6.30
CA CYS A 32 2.34 2.29 -7.10
C CYS A 32 2.68 2.22 -8.60
N LYS A 33 3.94 2.47 -8.97
CA LYS A 33 4.39 2.41 -10.37
C LYS A 33 4.14 1.05 -11.00
N ALA A 34 4.31 -0.05 -10.26
CA ALA A 34 4.11 -1.40 -10.77
C ALA A 34 2.67 -1.71 -11.15
N VAL A 35 1.69 -0.95 -10.65
CA VAL A 35 0.27 -1.06 -11.01
C VAL A 35 -0.25 0.14 -11.81
N GLY A 36 0.66 0.96 -12.35
CA GLY A 36 0.31 2.15 -13.13
C GLY A 36 -0.33 3.28 -12.31
N LEU A 37 -0.16 3.26 -10.98
CA LEU A 37 -0.66 4.31 -10.09
C LEU A 37 0.46 5.27 -9.70
N ASP A 38 0.13 6.55 -9.58
CA ASP A 38 0.97 7.52 -8.89
C ASP A 38 0.53 7.70 -7.42
N LYS A 39 1.28 8.50 -6.64
CA LYS A 39 0.96 8.76 -5.23
C LYS A 39 -0.44 9.40 -5.06
N HIS A 40 -0.84 10.29 -5.96
CA HIS A 40 -2.13 10.98 -5.89
C HIS A 40 -3.29 10.04 -6.20
N ALA A 41 -3.13 9.15 -7.19
CA ALA A 41 -4.10 8.14 -7.55
C ALA A 41 -4.30 7.14 -6.40
N LEU A 42 -3.21 6.67 -5.77
CA LEU A 42 -3.30 5.85 -4.56
C LEU A 42 -4.04 6.59 -3.44
N LYS A 43 -3.73 7.86 -3.22
CA LYS A 43 -4.39 8.67 -2.19
C LYS A 43 -5.89 8.83 -2.46
N ARG A 44 -6.31 8.98 -3.72
CA ARG A 44 -7.74 9.02 -4.09
C ARG A 44 -8.44 7.67 -3.88
N GLN A 45 -7.75 6.56 -4.14
CA GLN A 45 -8.33 5.21 -4.02
C GLN A 45 -8.38 4.71 -2.57
N PHE A 46 -7.32 4.91 -1.80
CA PHE A 46 -7.17 4.32 -0.45
C PHE A 46 -7.14 5.35 0.67
N GLY A 47 -7.07 6.65 0.37
CA GLY A 47 -6.95 7.74 1.36
C GLY A 47 -5.51 8.02 1.80
N SER A 48 -4.69 6.98 2.02
CA SER A 48 -3.26 7.12 2.33
C SER A 48 -2.50 5.81 2.12
N CYS A 49 -1.16 5.87 2.14
CA CYS A 49 -0.35 4.65 2.12
C CYS A 49 -0.58 3.82 3.40
N LEU A 50 -0.82 4.49 4.54
CA LEU A 50 -1.13 3.82 5.80
C LEU A 50 -2.47 3.07 5.74
N ALA A 51 -3.48 3.65 5.10
CA ALA A 51 -4.77 2.98 4.92
C ALA A 51 -4.66 1.73 4.05
N LEU A 52 -3.93 1.83 2.93
CA LEU A 52 -3.62 0.66 2.10
C LEU A 52 -2.87 -0.42 2.88
N TRP A 53 -1.88 -0.04 3.69
CA TRP A 53 -1.12 -0.97 4.52
C TRP A 53 -2.01 -1.74 5.50
N LYS A 54 -2.91 -1.01 6.18
CA LYS A 54 -3.89 -1.60 7.10
C LYS A 54 -4.87 -2.53 6.40
N ILE A 55 -5.44 -2.10 5.27
CA ILE A 55 -6.36 -2.92 4.46
C ILE A 55 -5.66 -4.19 3.93
N SER A 56 -4.35 -4.11 3.69
CA SER A 56 -3.55 -5.26 3.28
C SER A 56 -3.35 -6.29 4.39
N GLY A 57 -3.73 -6.00 5.63
CA GLY A 57 -3.60 -6.91 6.77
C GLY A 57 -2.14 -7.09 7.24
N LEU A 58 -1.27 -6.13 6.91
CA LEU A 58 0.14 -6.18 7.27
C LEU A 58 0.37 -5.70 8.72
N PRO A 59 1.44 -6.19 9.39
CA PRO A 59 1.73 -5.84 10.78
C PRO A 59 2.02 -4.34 10.92
N ASN A 60 1.96 -3.83 12.16
CA ASN A 60 2.25 -2.42 12.45
C ASN A 60 3.62 -2.02 11.84
N PRO A 61 3.69 -1.01 10.96
CA PRO A 61 4.92 -0.65 10.26
C PRO A 61 5.91 0.13 11.14
N GLY A 62 5.54 0.46 12.38
CA GLY A 62 6.35 1.30 13.29
C GLY A 62 6.03 2.79 13.15
N ASP A 63 6.32 3.57 14.20
CA ASP A 63 5.92 4.97 14.27
C ASP A 63 6.70 5.87 13.30
N GLU A 64 7.98 5.56 13.07
CA GLU A 64 8.79 6.24 12.06
C GLU A 64 8.16 6.09 10.67
N ALA A 65 7.83 4.86 10.24
CA ALA A 65 7.22 4.62 8.95
C ALA A 65 5.86 5.33 8.81
N LYS A 66 5.02 5.32 9.86
CA LYS A 66 3.72 6.02 9.86
C LYS A 66 3.85 7.50 9.53
N ALA A 67 4.91 8.17 10.00
CA ALA A 67 5.14 9.60 9.75
C ALA A 67 5.26 9.92 8.25
N TYR A 68 5.71 8.96 7.43
CA TYR A 68 5.92 9.12 5.99
C TYR A 68 4.79 8.53 5.11
N MET A 69 3.79 7.87 5.70
CA MET A 69 2.75 7.13 4.97
C MET A 69 1.47 7.93 4.66
N ASN A 70 1.51 9.27 4.79
CA ASN A 70 0.38 10.18 4.58
C ASN A 70 0.37 10.92 3.21
#